data_AF-A0A0G1CK20-F1
#
_entry.id   AF-A0A0G1CK20-F1
#
_cell.length_a   1.000
_cell.length_b   1.000
_cell.length_c   1.000
_cell.angle_alpha   90.00
_cell.angle_beta   90.00
_cell.angle_gamma   90.00
#
_symmetry.space_group_name_H-M   'P 1'
#
loop_
_entity.id
_entity.type
_entity.pdbx_description
1 polymer ?
#
loop_
_entity_poly.entity_id
_entity_poly.type
_entity_poly.pdbx_seq_one_letter_code
_entity_poly.pdbx_strand_id
1 'polypeptide(L)'
;MSKKIIIFSVCAALFLFFIFWLLFYRNSIQNTGETFLSWNASEGDIEGYRVYYGTNPRTDSCPQGGYTENVDVGNTTQYTLTGLENNTTYYFSVTSYNSRKIESCFSEEVSKVVTISLMDRLKNIIK
;
A
#
# COMPACT_ATOMS: atom_id res chain seq x y z
N MET A 1 41.22 -2.13 35.73
CA MET A 1 40.83 -1.84 34.33
C MET A 1 40.74 -0.32 34.17
N SER A 2 41.45 0.29 33.21
CA SER A 2 41.60 1.76 33.18
C SER A 2 40.32 2.46 32.70
N LYS A 3 39.96 3.59 33.32
CA LYS A 3 38.76 4.38 32.95
C LYS A 3 38.73 4.74 31.45
N LYS A 4 39.90 4.85 30.81
CA LYS A 4 40.04 5.11 29.37
C LYS A 4 39.50 3.97 28.49
N ILE A 5 39.67 2.72 28.90
CA ILE A 5 39.17 1.54 28.17
C ILE A 5 37.64 1.46 28.24
N ILE A 6 37.07 1.77 29.40
CA ILE A 6 35.61 1.78 29.61
C ILE A 6 34.95 2.87 28.77
N ILE A 7 35.51 4.09 28.79
CA ILE A 7 34.98 5.22 27.99
C ILE A 7 35.04 4.91 26.49
N PHE A 8 36.15 4.36 26.00
CA PHE A 8 36.28 3.98 24.61
C PHE A 8 35.23 2.93 24.18
N SER A 9 35.00 1.92 25.03
CA SER A 9 34.00 0.87 24.79
C SER A 9 32.57 1.42 24.74
N VAL A 10 32.22 2.34 25.66
CA VAL A 10 30.89 2.97 25.70
C VAL A 10 30.65 3.85 24.48
N CYS A 11 31.64 4.65 24.05
CA CYS A 11 31.52 5.46 22.85
C CYS A 11 31.37 4.61 21.58
N ALA A 12 32.10 3.50 21.48
CA ALA A 12 31.99 2.57 20.36
C ALA A 12 30.60 1.91 20.31
N ALA A 13 30.03 1.50 21.45
CA ALA A 13 28.70 0.92 21.52
C ALA A 13 27.59 1.91 21.12
N LEU A 14 27.67 3.17 21.56
CA LEU A 14 26.71 4.21 21.17
C LEU A 14 26.80 4.56 19.68
N PHE A 15 28.01 4.58 19.12
CA PHE A 15 28.22 4.81 17.69
C PHE A 15 27.65 3.67 16.84
N LEU A 16 27.84 2.42 17.26
CA LEU A 16 27.23 1.26 16.61
C LEU A 16 25.70 1.25 16.74
N PHE A 17 25.16 1.69 17.88
CA PHE A 17 23.71 1.81 18.07
C PHE A 17 23.10 2.91 17.19
N PHE A 18 23.83 4.02 17.00
CA PHE A 18 23.43 5.09 16.09
C PHE A 18 23.53 4.69 14.62
N ILE A 19 24.57 3.94 14.23
CA ILE A 19 24.68 3.36 12.87
C ILE A 19 23.57 2.33 12.65
N PHE A 20 23.31 1.46 13.62
CA PHE A 20 22.19 0.53 13.57
C PHE A 20 20.88 1.29 13.38
N TRP A 21 20.60 2.29 14.21
CA TRP A 21 19.44 3.17 14.07
C TRP A 21 19.37 3.86 12.69
N LEU A 22 20.48 4.35 12.14
CA LEU A 22 20.55 4.91 10.77
C LEU A 22 20.28 3.85 9.68
N LEU A 23 20.68 2.60 9.89
CA LEU A 23 20.37 1.49 8.98
C LEU A 23 18.90 1.05 9.10
N PHE A 24 18.26 1.22 10.26
CA PHE A 24 16.80 1.07 10.43
C PHE A 24 16.01 2.29 9.92
N TYR A 25 16.60 3.49 9.90
CA TYR A 25 16.04 4.72 9.31
C TYR A 25 16.30 4.84 7.80
N ARG A 26 16.27 3.71 7.07
CA ARG A 26 16.19 3.78 5.61
C ARG A 26 14.82 4.32 5.22
N ASN A 27 14.75 5.62 5.00
CA ASN A 27 13.72 6.23 4.17
C ASN A 27 13.83 5.56 2.79
N SER A 28 12.91 4.66 2.48
CA SER A 28 12.80 4.13 1.13
C SER A 28 12.28 5.27 0.26
N ILE A 29 13.10 5.76 -0.66
CA ILE A 29 12.59 6.49 -1.81
C ILE A 29 11.87 5.43 -2.63
N GLN A 30 10.61 5.19 -2.28
CA GLN A 30 9.76 4.21 -2.93
C GLN A 30 9.52 4.74 -4.34
N ASN A 31 10.09 4.07 -5.35
CA ASN A 31 9.71 4.27 -6.74
C ASN A 31 8.40 3.50 -6.99
N THR A 32 7.38 3.85 -6.21
CA THR A 32 6.05 3.26 -6.25
C THR A 32 5.13 4.18 -7.03
N GLY A 33 4.26 3.58 -7.82
CA GLY A 33 3.18 4.29 -8.49
C GLY A 33 1.94 4.38 -7.62
N GLU A 34 0.97 5.11 -8.16
CA GLU A 34 -0.37 5.22 -7.61
C GLU A 34 -1.42 5.02 -8.71
N THR A 35 -2.63 4.67 -8.32
CA THR A 35 -3.78 4.69 -9.22
C THR A 35 -5.01 5.22 -8.51
N PHE A 36 -5.74 6.07 -9.23
CA PHE A 36 -7.07 6.50 -8.84
C PHE A 36 -8.11 5.48 -9.31
N LEU A 37 -8.98 5.06 -8.39
CA LEU A 37 -10.11 4.17 -8.62
C LEU A 37 -11.41 4.92 -8.29
N SER A 38 -12.43 4.69 -9.10
CA SER A 38 -13.78 5.21 -8.88
C SER A 38 -14.81 4.18 -9.33
N TRP A 39 -15.91 4.06 -8.59
CA TRP A 39 -16.99 3.13 -8.88
C TRP A 39 -18.35 3.78 -8.63
N ASN A 40 -19.41 3.14 -9.12
CA ASN A 40 -20.78 3.54 -8.82
C ASN A 40 -21.17 3.06 -7.41
N ALA A 41 -21.99 3.85 -6.70
CA ALA A 41 -22.51 3.43 -5.41
C ALA A 41 -23.37 2.16 -5.54
N SER A 42 -23.17 1.21 -4.63
CA SER A 42 -24.04 0.03 -4.49
C SER A 42 -25.39 0.44 -3.91
N GLU A 43 -26.44 -0.31 -4.26
CA GLU A 43 -27.78 -0.13 -3.71
C GLU A 43 -27.96 -0.88 -2.38
N GLY A 44 -28.82 -0.36 -1.50
CA GLY A 44 -29.18 -0.99 -0.22
C GLY A 44 -28.48 -0.38 1.00
N ASP A 45 -28.39 -1.18 2.07
CA ASP A 45 -27.74 -0.78 3.34
C ASP A 45 -26.21 -0.94 3.21
N ILE A 46 -25.54 0.11 2.74
CA ILE A 46 -24.09 0.14 2.54
C ILE A 46 -23.43 0.94 3.65
N GLU A 47 -22.58 0.26 4.43
CA GLU A 47 -21.76 0.86 5.48
C GLU A 47 -20.38 1.27 4.93
N GLY A 48 -19.89 0.59 3.90
CA GLY A 48 -18.63 0.94 3.26
C GLY A 48 -18.21 -0.01 2.14
N TYR A 49 -17.00 0.21 1.65
CA TYR A 49 -16.42 -0.54 0.54
C TYR A 49 -15.04 -1.06 0.91
N ARG A 50 -14.66 -2.17 0.26
CA ARG A 50 -13.31 -2.72 0.31
C ARG A 50 -12.79 -2.84 -1.12
N VAL A 51 -11.58 -2.31 -1.34
CA VAL A 51 -10.86 -2.43 -2.61
C VAL A 51 -9.94 -3.63 -2.51
N TYR A 52 -10.03 -4.53 -3.48
CA TYR A 52 -9.16 -5.68 -3.64
C TYR A 52 -8.24 -5.48 -4.84
N TYR A 53 -6.98 -5.90 -4.70
CA TYR A 53 -6.01 -5.75 -5.77
C TYR A 53 -4.91 -6.81 -5.75
N GLY A 54 -4.25 -6.97 -6.89
CA GLY A 54 -3.11 -7.87 -7.03
C GLY A 54 -2.48 -7.79 -8.42
N THR A 55 -1.33 -8.45 -8.59
CA THR A 55 -0.64 -8.54 -9.89
C THR A 55 -1.17 -9.68 -10.75
N ASN A 56 -2.06 -10.51 -10.20
CA ASN A 56 -2.72 -11.60 -10.89
C ASN A 56 -4.24 -11.34 -10.93
N PRO A 57 -4.94 -11.82 -11.98
CA PRO A 57 -6.40 -11.82 -12.00
C PRO A 57 -7.00 -12.61 -10.84
N ARG A 58 -8.22 -12.28 -10.44
CA ARG A 58 -8.91 -12.98 -9.35
C ARG A 58 -9.27 -14.42 -9.70
N THR A 59 -9.22 -15.29 -8.69
CA THR A 59 -9.60 -16.71 -8.81
C THR A 59 -11.09 -16.98 -8.54
N ASP A 60 -11.75 -16.07 -7.82
CA ASP A 60 -13.12 -16.26 -7.30
C ASP A 60 -13.99 -15.03 -7.55
N SER A 61 -15.31 -15.22 -7.51
CA SER A 61 -16.31 -14.16 -7.76
C SER A 61 -16.88 -13.50 -6.52
N CYS A 62 -16.76 -14.14 -5.36
CA CYS A 62 -17.15 -13.61 -4.06
C CYS A 62 -16.07 -14.04 -3.06
N PRO A 63 -15.83 -13.31 -1.97
CA PRO A 63 -14.63 -13.55 -1.16
C PRO A 63 -14.70 -14.98 -0.58
N GLN A 64 -13.73 -15.85 -0.80
CA GLN A 64 -12.44 -15.91 -0.11
C GLN A 64 -11.37 -16.53 -1.05
N GLY A 65 -10.20 -15.89 -1.14
CA GLY A 65 -9.05 -16.34 -1.95
C GLY A 65 -8.75 -15.49 -3.19
N GLY A 66 -9.75 -14.74 -3.69
CA GLY A 66 -9.68 -14.04 -4.98
C GLY A 66 -8.48 -13.10 -5.20
N TYR A 67 -8.06 -12.33 -4.20
CA TYR A 67 -6.88 -11.45 -4.29
C TYR A 67 -5.99 -11.60 -3.06
N THR A 68 -4.70 -11.29 -3.22
CA THR A 68 -3.72 -11.29 -2.12
C THR A 68 -3.83 -10.06 -1.24
N GLU A 69 -4.20 -8.91 -1.81
CA GLU A 69 -4.22 -7.62 -1.11
C GLU A 69 -5.63 -7.01 -1.11
N ASN A 70 -5.94 -6.30 -0.04
CA ASN A 70 -7.17 -5.52 0.06
C ASN A 70 -7.05 -4.38 1.09
N VAL A 71 -7.89 -3.36 0.93
CA VAL A 71 -7.97 -2.20 1.82
C VAL A 71 -9.43 -1.82 2.05
N ASP A 72 -9.82 -1.63 3.30
CA ASP A 72 -11.11 -1.03 3.66
C ASP A 72 -11.01 0.48 3.45
N VAL A 73 -11.87 1.01 2.58
CA VAL A 73 -11.86 2.43 2.18
C VAL A 73 -13.01 3.21 2.81
N GLY A 74 -13.85 2.55 3.61
CA GLY A 74 -15.04 3.14 4.22
C GLY A 74 -16.12 3.50 3.21
N ASN A 75 -17.04 4.39 3.59
CA ASN A 75 -18.16 4.82 2.76
C ASN A 75 -17.75 5.93 1.77
N THR A 76 -16.97 5.54 0.76
CA THR A 76 -16.56 6.37 -0.38
C THR A 76 -16.78 5.60 -1.68
N THR A 77 -16.90 6.32 -2.80
CA THR A 77 -16.97 5.73 -4.15
C THR A 77 -15.71 5.99 -4.98
N GLN A 78 -14.66 6.49 -4.33
CA GLN A 78 -13.38 6.79 -4.95
C GLN A 78 -12.23 6.60 -3.97
N TYR A 79 -11.08 6.16 -4.48
CA TYR A 79 -9.88 5.92 -3.68
C TYR A 79 -8.59 6.00 -4.52
N THR A 80 -7.56 6.64 -3.99
CA THR A 80 -6.21 6.61 -4.58
C THR A 80 -5.39 5.55 -3.87
N LEU A 81 -5.05 4.48 -4.58
CA LEU A 81 -4.19 3.43 -4.09
C LEU A 81 -2.73 3.76 -4.42
N THR A 82 -1.92 3.94 -3.39
CA THR A 82 -0.48 4.27 -3.49
C THR A 82 0.39 3.06 -3.13
N GLY A 83 1.70 3.14 -3.37
CA GLY A 83 2.63 2.10 -2.93
C GLY A 83 2.69 0.90 -3.88
N LEU A 84 2.17 1.05 -5.10
CA LEU A 84 2.14 0.00 -6.11
C LEU A 84 3.48 -0.07 -6.84
N GLU A 85 3.86 -1.25 -7.31
CA GLU A 85 5.07 -1.40 -8.09
C GLU A 85 4.94 -0.66 -9.43
N ASN A 86 5.99 0.09 -9.78
CA ASN A 86 6.03 0.82 -11.03
C ASN A 86 6.22 -0.12 -12.22
N ASN A 87 5.54 0.18 -13.32
CA ASN A 87 5.53 -0.59 -14.55
C ASN A 87 4.98 -2.02 -14.36
N THR A 88 4.06 -2.20 -13.41
CA THR A 88 3.41 -3.47 -13.11
C THR A 88 1.92 -3.38 -13.43
N THR A 89 1.37 -4.41 -14.05
CA THR A 89 -0.08 -4.55 -14.26
C THR A 89 -0.74 -5.00 -12.97
N TYR A 90 -1.73 -4.23 -12.52
CA TYR A 90 -2.58 -4.59 -11.40
C TYR A 90 -4.00 -4.83 -11.85
N TYR A 91 -4.67 -5.74 -11.15
CA TYR A 91 -6.08 -6.08 -11.27
C TYR A 91 -6.80 -5.59 -10.03
N PHE A 92 -8.02 -5.09 -10.19
CA PHE A 92 -8.79 -4.45 -9.13
C PHE A 92 -10.24 -4.91 -9.17
N SER A 93 -10.82 -5.10 -8.00
CA SER A 93 -12.26 -5.24 -7.80
C SER A 93 -12.68 -4.54 -6.53
N VAL A 94 -13.96 -4.19 -6.41
CA VAL A 94 -14.53 -3.56 -5.23
C VAL A 94 -15.67 -4.43 -4.70
N THR A 95 -15.76 -4.57 -3.37
CA THR A 95 -16.95 -5.08 -2.69
C THR A 95 -17.57 -3.96 -1.86
N SER A 96 -18.87 -4.04 -1.62
CA SER A 96 -19.56 -3.26 -0.60
C SER A 96 -19.87 -4.14 0.61
N TYR A 97 -19.95 -3.56 1.80
CA TYR A 97 -20.38 -4.26 3.00
C TYR A 97 -21.42 -3.46 3.79
N ASN A 98 -22.29 -4.17 4.50
CA ASN A 98 -23.32 -3.57 5.35
C ASN A 98 -22.86 -3.41 6.82
N SER A 99 -23.75 -2.90 7.66
CA SER A 99 -23.52 -2.71 9.11
C SER A 99 -23.13 -3.98 9.87
N ARG A 100 -23.44 -5.17 9.32
CA ARG A 100 -23.05 -6.48 9.88
C ARG A 100 -21.72 -7.01 9.33
N LYS A 101 -20.99 -6.20 8.54
CA LYS A 101 -19.74 -6.56 7.85
C LYS A 101 -19.89 -7.76 6.90
N ILE A 102 -21.10 -7.98 6.39
CA ILE A 102 -21.34 -8.96 5.33
C ILE A 102 -20.99 -8.29 4.01
N GLU A 103 -20.03 -8.85 3.28
CA GLU A 103 -19.58 -8.33 1.99
C GLU A 103 -20.39 -8.87 0.82
N SER A 104 -20.53 -8.05 -0.23
CA SER A 104 -21.01 -8.48 -1.53
C SER A 104 -19.99 -9.34 -2.28
N CYS A 105 -20.40 -9.89 -3.41
CA CYS A 105 -19.46 -10.38 -4.42
C CYS A 105 -18.66 -9.22 -5.03
N PHE A 106 -17.56 -9.56 -5.70
CA PHE A 106 -16.72 -8.58 -6.39
C PHE A 106 -17.50 -7.86 -7.49
N SER A 107 -17.13 -6.61 -7.75
CA SER A 107 -17.45 -5.91 -9.00
C SER A 107 -16.86 -6.65 -10.22
N GLU A 108 -17.11 -6.09 -11.40
CA GLU A 108 -16.27 -6.39 -12.56
C GLU A 108 -14.80 -6.14 -12.22
N GLU A 109 -13.94 -7.04 -12.70
CA GLU A 109 -12.50 -6.87 -12.56
C GLU A 109 -12.01 -5.89 -13.63
N VAL A 110 -11.23 -4.91 -13.20
CA VAL A 110 -10.55 -3.97 -14.10
C VAL A 110 -9.05 -4.11 -13.92
N SER A 111 -8.27 -3.79 -14.96
CA SER A 111 -6.82 -3.83 -14.89
C SER A 111 -6.18 -2.54 -15.39
N LYS A 112 -5.00 -2.22 -14.86
CA LYS A 112 -4.23 -1.04 -15.24
C LYS A 112 -2.74 -1.27 -15.04
N VAL A 113 -1.95 -0.82 -16.00
CA VAL A 113 -0.49 -0.71 -15.83
C VAL A 113 -0.22 0.53 -14.99
N VAL A 114 0.32 0.31 -13.79
CA VAL A 114 0.67 1.41 -12.90
C VAL A 114 2.03 1.94 -13.31
N THR A 115 2.08 3.22 -13.68
CA THR A 115 3.33 3.91 -14.01
C THR A 115 3.44 5.17 -13.18
N ILE A 116 4.65 5.47 -12.73
CA ILE A 116 4.93 6.71 -12.02
C ILE A 116 4.71 7.86 -12.99
N SER A 117 3.92 8.85 -12.56
CA SER A 117 3.71 10.05 -13.34
C SER A 117 5.05 10.72 -13.61
N LEU A 118 5.25 11.18 -14.85
CA LEU A 118 6.43 11.99 -15.20
C LEU A 118 6.55 13.21 -14.27
N MET A 119 5.43 13.72 -13.76
CA MET A 119 5.39 14.78 -12.75
C MET A 119 6.07 14.39 -11.45
N ASP A 120 5.91 13.16 -10.97
CA ASP A 120 6.55 12.68 -9.73
C ASP A 120 8.04 12.43 -9.94
N ARG A 121 8.42 11.94 -11.13
CA ARG A 121 9.83 11.85 -11.54
C ARG A 121 10.48 13.23 -11.57
N LEU A 122 9.81 14.23 -12.13
CA LEU A 122 10.30 15.60 -12.19
C LEU A 122 10.41 16.23 -10.79
N LYS A 123 9.42 16.04 -9.91
CA LYS A 123 9.47 16.51 -8.52
C LYS A 123 10.67 15.92 -7.75
N ASN A 124 11.02 14.66 -8.02
CA ASN A 124 12.18 14.02 -7.39
C ASN A 124 13.53 14.49 -7.96
N ILE A 125 13.58 15.06 -9.16
CA ILE A 125 14.82 15.57 -9.77
C ILE A 125 15.14 17.02 -9.33
N ILE A 126 14.11 17.79 -8.96
CA ILE A 126 14.24 19.23 -8.63
C ILE A 126 14.47 19.45 -7.12
N LYS A 127 14.51 18.38 -6.32
CA LYS A 127 14.79 18.43 -4.87
C LYS A 127 16.24 18.03 -4.58
#